data_AF-A0A9E0GK59-F1
#
_entry.id   AF-A0A9E0GK59-F1
#
_cell.length_a   1.000
_cell.length_b   1.000
_cell.length_c   1.000
_cell.angle_alpha   90.00
_cell.angle_beta   90.00
_cell.angle_gamma   90.00
#
_symmetry.space_group_name_H-M   'P 1'
#
loop_
_entity.id
_entity.type
_entity.pdbx_description
1 polymer ?
#
loop_
_entity_poly.entity_id
_entity_poly.type
_entity_poly.pdbx_seq_one_letter_code
_entity_poly.pdbx_strand_id
1 'polypeptide(L)'
;MDDYLEETLAELRLSTHPTAVETVEFLTGNPTPQEILAYHASERGQNRVRQLLALNSAGLAGEAEEKEMDELERIEHIVIMLKAQMLQMEANRLGQV
;
A
#
# COMPACT_ATOMS: atom_id res chain seq x y z
N MET A 1 -18.92 -2.10 6.81
CA MET A 1 -17.68 -1.49 6.30
C MET A 1 -17.54 -0.23 7.13
N ASP A 2 -16.56 -0.20 8.03
CA ASP A 2 -16.54 0.70 9.19
C ASP A 2 -16.32 2.16 8.78
N ASP A 3 -17.11 3.09 9.33
CA ASP A 3 -17.00 4.55 9.10
C ASP A 3 -15.56 5.08 9.31
N TYR A 4 -14.79 4.43 10.19
CA TYR A 4 -13.40 4.76 10.48
C TYR A 4 -12.44 4.56 9.29
N LEU A 5 -12.71 3.57 8.44
CA LEU A 5 -11.88 3.29 7.26
C LEU A 5 -12.08 4.36 6.18
N GLU A 6 -13.32 4.80 5.98
CA GLU A 6 -13.64 5.89 5.05
C GLU A 6 -13.02 7.21 5.50
N GLU A 7 -13.05 7.51 6.81
CA GLU A 7 -12.40 8.69 7.39
C GLU A 7 -10.88 8.65 7.18
N THR A 8 -10.23 7.51 7.47
CA THR A 8 -8.78 7.34 7.29
C THR A 8 -8.37 7.49 5.83
N LEU A 9 -9.10 6.89 4.89
CA LEU A 9 -8.84 7.02 3.46
C LEU A 9 -8.97 8.49 3.01
N ALA A 10 -10.00 9.20 3.49
CA ALA A 10 -10.21 10.61 3.17
C ALA A 10 -9.08 11.50 3.71
N GLU A 11 -8.61 11.26 4.94
CA GLU A 11 -7.47 11.98 5.53
C GLU A 11 -6.18 11.76 4.75
N LEU A 12 -5.92 10.51 4.34
CA LEU A 12 -4.77 10.14 3.53
C LEU A 12 -4.93 10.52 2.05
N ARG A 13 -6.08 11.05 1.66
CA ARG A 13 -6.46 11.38 0.28
C ARG A 13 -6.27 10.18 -0.65
N LEU A 14 -6.53 8.99 -0.12
CA LEU A 14 -6.61 7.76 -0.87
C LEU A 14 -8.03 7.60 -1.40
N SER A 15 -8.15 6.98 -2.56
CA SER A 15 -9.44 6.61 -3.10
C SER A 15 -9.96 5.34 -2.40
N THR A 16 -11.21 5.00 -2.69
CA THR A 16 -11.80 3.72 -2.29
C THR A 16 -11.40 2.58 -3.23
N HIS A 17 -10.34 2.74 -4.04
CA HIS A 17 -9.81 1.63 -4.83
C HIS A 17 -9.43 0.48 -3.90
N PRO A 18 -9.85 -0.76 -4.21
CA PRO A 18 -9.80 -1.79 -3.18
C PRO A 18 -8.37 -2.17 -2.75
N THR A 19 -7.33 -1.86 -3.55
CA THR A 19 -5.93 -2.05 -3.15
C THR A 19 -5.50 -1.04 -2.08
N ALA A 20 -5.99 0.19 -2.14
CA ALA A 20 -5.76 1.20 -1.12
C ALA A 20 -6.45 0.83 0.19
N VAL A 21 -7.73 0.42 0.08
CA VAL A 21 -8.54 -0.09 1.19
C VAL A 21 -7.83 -1.23 1.91
N GLU A 22 -7.41 -2.27 1.18
CA GLU A 22 -6.71 -3.43 1.76
C GLU A 22 -5.39 -3.04 2.46
N THR A 23 -4.67 -2.05 1.93
CA THR A 23 -3.42 -1.59 2.54
C THR A 23 -3.69 -0.84 3.85
N VAL A 24 -4.68 0.05 3.85
CA VAL A 24 -5.07 0.78 5.06
C VAL A 24 -5.61 -0.17 6.11
N GLU A 25 -6.48 -1.12 5.75
CA GLU A 25 -6.99 -2.15 6.67
C GLU A 25 -5.86 -2.97 7.30
N PHE A 26 -4.85 -3.36 6.50
CA PHE A 26 -3.68 -4.03 7.03
C PHE A 26 -2.94 -3.17 8.06
N LEU A 27 -2.70 -1.89 7.76
CA LEU A 27 -1.96 -1.00 8.65
C LEU A 27 -2.72 -0.63 9.93
N THR A 28 -4.04 -0.43 9.84
CA THR A 28 -4.89 -0.12 11.01
C THR A 28 -5.19 -1.34 11.87
N GLY A 29 -4.96 -2.56 11.34
CA GLY A 29 -5.02 -3.82 12.08
C GLY A 29 -3.92 -4.03 13.14
N ASN A 30 -3.06 -3.04 13.38
CA ASN A 30 -1.89 -3.12 14.27
C ASN A 30 -0.95 -4.31 13.95
N PRO A 31 -0.43 -4.40 12.71
CA PRO A 31 0.44 -5.49 12.32
C PRO A 31 1.75 -5.47 13.10
N THR A 32 2.29 -6.64 13.41
CA THR A 32 3.62 -6.79 14.00
C THR A 32 4.71 -6.34 13.03
N PRO A 33 5.92 -5.99 13.51
CA PRO A 33 7.05 -5.67 12.63
C PRO A 33 7.33 -6.74 11.58
N GLN A 34 7.21 -8.02 11.95
CA GLN A 34 7.44 -9.14 11.02
C GLN A 34 6.34 -9.23 9.96
N GLU A 35 5.08 -8.97 10.32
CA GLU A 35 3.97 -8.90 9.36
C GLU A 35 4.15 -7.72 8.40
N ILE A 36 4.59 -6.55 8.89
CA ILE A 36 4.91 -5.40 8.04
C ILE A 36 6.02 -5.76 7.04
N LEU A 37 7.07 -6.45 7.47
CA LEU A 37 8.15 -6.90 6.60
C LEU A 37 7.68 -7.90 5.54
N ALA A 38 6.82 -8.84 5.94
CA ALA A 38 6.24 -9.85 5.06
C ALA A 38 5.14 -9.31 4.14
N TYR A 39 4.58 -8.14 4.44
CA TYR A 39 3.46 -7.57 3.70
C TYR A 39 3.75 -7.45 2.20
N HIS A 40 2.77 -7.83 1.40
CA HIS A 40 2.71 -7.55 -0.03
C HIS A 40 1.26 -7.27 -0.40
N ALA A 41 1.06 -6.53 -1.48
CA ALA A 41 -0.28 -6.33 -2.03
C ALA A 41 -0.94 -7.70 -2.28
N SER A 42 -2.26 -7.78 -2.07
CA SER A 42 -3.05 -8.98 -2.37
C SER A 42 -2.89 -9.40 -3.83
N GLU A 43 -3.23 -10.65 -4.17
CA GLU A 43 -3.23 -11.08 -5.58
C GLU A 43 -4.11 -10.19 -6.46
N ARG A 44 -5.24 -9.72 -5.91
CA ARG A 44 -6.14 -8.78 -6.56
C ARG A 44 -5.44 -7.44 -6.84
N GLY A 45 -4.74 -6.88 -5.85
CA GLY A 45 -3.96 -5.67 -6.00
C GLY A 45 -2.83 -5.81 -7.02
N GLN A 46 -2.08 -6.91 -6.97
CA GLN A 46 -1.02 -7.20 -7.94
C GLN A 46 -1.57 -7.37 -9.37
N ASN A 47 -2.73 -8.01 -9.52
CA ASN A 47 -3.41 -8.12 -10.81
C ASN A 47 -3.85 -6.74 -11.33
N ARG A 48 -4.36 -5.86 -10.45
CA ARG A 48 -4.74 -4.51 -10.84
C ARG A 48 -3.55 -3.69 -11.33
N VAL A 49 -2.42 -3.73 -10.61
CA VAL A 49 -1.17 -3.09 -11.06
C VAL A 49 -0.74 -3.60 -12.44
N ARG A 50 -0.75 -4.93 -12.65
CA ARG A 50 -0.43 -5.52 -13.97
C ARG A 50 -1.36 -5.02 -15.08
N GLN A 51 -2.65 -4.90 -14.81
CA GLN A 51 -3.62 -4.37 -15.78
C GLN A 51 -3.36 -2.91 -16.11
N LEU A 52 -3.14 -2.08 -15.08
CA LEU A 52 -2.83 -0.67 -15.25
C LEU A 52 -1.57 -0.50 -16.11
N LEU A 53 -0.49 -1.22 -15.79
CA LEU A 53 0.76 -1.18 -16.57
C LEU A 53 0.55 -1.61 -18.02
N ALA A 54 -0.28 -2.64 -18.27
CA ALA A 54 -0.62 -3.06 -19.62
C ALA A 54 -1.37 -1.95 -20.38
N LEU A 55 -2.35 -1.30 -19.75
CA LEU A 55 -3.10 -0.19 -20.34
C LEU A 55 -2.18 1.00 -20.66
N ASN A 56 -1.31 1.37 -19.72
CA ASN A 56 -0.35 2.46 -19.90
C ASN A 56 0.63 2.15 -21.05
N SER A 57 1.20 0.94 -21.08
CA SER A 57 2.12 0.52 -22.16
C SER A 57 1.47 0.50 -23.55
N ALA A 58 0.15 0.29 -23.61
CA ALA A 58 -0.63 0.31 -24.84
C ALA A 58 -1.10 1.72 -25.24
N GLY A 59 -0.83 2.75 -24.42
CA GLY A 59 -1.35 4.11 -24.62
C GLY A 59 -2.87 4.20 -24.41
N LEU A 60 -3.45 3.29 -23.63
CA LEU A 60 -4.89 3.17 -23.37
C LEU A 60 -5.28 3.56 -21.94
N ALA A 61 -4.32 3.97 -21.11
CA ALA A 61 -4.62 4.52 -19.78
C ALA A 61 -5.30 5.88 -19.93
N GLY A 62 -6.45 6.06 -19.29
CA GLY A 62 -7.11 7.35 -19.16
C GLY A 62 -6.73 8.05 -17.86
N GLU A 63 -7.33 9.23 -17.64
CA GLU A 63 -7.07 10.03 -16.43
C GLU A 63 -7.39 9.27 -15.12
N ALA A 64 -8.35 8.35 -15.14
CA ALA A 64 -8.70 7.55 -13.97
C ALA A 64 -7.60 6.52 -13.65
N GLU A 65 -7.11 5.81 -14.68
CA GLU A 65 -6.01 4.86 -14.53
C GLU A 65 -4.71 5.54 -14.10
N GLU A 66 -4.39 6.72 -14.66
CA GLU A 66 -3.21 7.50 -14.27
C GLU A 66 -3.29 7.93 -12.80
N LYS A 67 -4.44 8.43 -12.35
CA LYS A 67 -4.64 8.78 -10.93
C LYS A 67 -4.53 7.57 -10.00
N GLU A 68 -5.05 6.42 -10.42
CA GLU A 68 -4.91 5.18 -9.64
C GLU A 68 -3.45 4.72 -9.58
N MET A 69 -2.69 4.85 -10.67
CA MET A 69 -1.25 4.57 -10.67
C MET A 69 -0.49 5.48 -9.71
N ASP A 70 -0.72 6.79 -9.79
CA ASP A 70 -0.07 7.77 -8.90
C ASP A 70 -0.37 7.47 -7.42
N GLU A 71 -1.58 7.00 -7.13
CA GLU A 71 -1.97 6.59 -5.79
C GLU A 71 -1.24 5.31 -5.35
N LEU A 72 -1.22 4.28 -6.20
CA LEU A 72 -0.54 3.02 -5.91
C LEU A 72 0.97 3.22 -5.70
N GLU A 73 1.60 4.14 -6.46
CA GLU A 73 3.00 4.54 -6.27
C GLU A 73 3.21 5.18 -4.88
N ARG A 74 2.34 6.10 -4.46
CA ARG A 74 2.43 6.69 -3.11
C ARG A 74 2.30 5.63 -2.01
N ILE A 75 1.36 4.69 -2.16
CA ILE A 75 1.18 3.59 -1.22
C ILE A 75 2.42 2.70 -1.16
N GLU A 76 2.98 2.33 -2.32
CA GLU A 76 4.21 1.55 -2.39
C GLU A 76 5.36 2.24 -1.65
N HIS A 77 5.58 3.53 -1.90
CA HIS A 77 6.60 4.30 -1.20
C HIS A 77 6.43 4.29 0.32
N ILE A 78 5.20 4.42 0.82
CA ILE A 78 4.90 4.33 2.26
C ILE A 78 5.27 2.95 2.80
N VAL A 79 4.87 1.88 2.11
CA VAL A 79 5.18 0.50 2.52
C VAL A 79 6.69 0.26 2.53
N ILE A 80 7.43 0.73 1.52
CA ILE A 80 8.91 0.62 1.47
C ILE A 80 9.54 1.34 2.68
N MET A 81 9.08 2.56 2.98
CA MET A 81 9.57 3.34 4.12
C MET A 81 9.28 2.65 5.45
N LEU A 82 8.09 2.09 5.62
CA LEU A 82 7.72 1.32 6.81
C LEU A 82 8.61 0.08 6.98
N LYS A 83 8.82 -0.68 5.91
CA LYS A 83 9.71 -1.86 5.92
C LYS A 83 11.14 -1.48 6.30
N ALA A 84 11.66 -0.40 5.74
CA ALA A 84 13.00 0.10 6.08
C ALA A 84 13.12 0.45 7.58
N GLN A 85 12.11 1.10 8.15
CA GLN A 85 12.07 1.41 9.59
C GLN A 85 12.01 0.12 10.45
N MET A 86 11.22 -0.87 10.05
CA MET A 86 11.13 -2.14 10.78
C MET A 86 12.47 -2.91 10.75
N LEU A 87 13.15 -2.96 9.60
CA LEU A 87 14.49 -3.54 9.50
C LEU A 87 15.49 -2.85 10.44
N GLN A 88 15.46 -1.51 10.48
CA GLN A 88 16.33 -0.75 11.37
C GLN A 88 16.01 -1.02 12.84
N MET A 89 14.73 -1.11 13.20
CA MET A 89 14.28 -1.44 14.56
C MET A 89 14.75 -2.84 14.97
N GLU A 90 14.63 -3.84 14.08
CA GLU A 90 15.10 -5.20 14.34
C GLU A 90 16.62 -5.26 14.49
N ALA A 91 17.37 -4.56 13.63
CA ALA A 91 18.83 -4.47 13.74
C ALA A 91 19.27 -3.87 15.08
N ASN A 92 18.60 -2.78 15.51
CA ASN A 92 18.86 -2.15 16.80
C ASN A 92 18.56 -3.10 17.98
N ARG A 93 17.47 -3.88 17.89
CA ARG A 93 17.09 -4.85 18.91
C ARG A 93 18.11 -5.99 19.04
N LEU A 94 18.67 -6.46 17.92
CA LEU A 94 19.69 -7.51 17.90
C LEU A 94 21.07 -7.02 18.37
N GLY A 95 21.37 -5.72 18.20
CA GLY A 95 22.59 -5.09 18.70
C GLY A 95 22.57 -4.70 20.19
N GLN A 96 21.47 -4.97 20.90
CA GLN A 96 21.29 -4.67 22.34
C GLN A 96 21.35 -5.93 23.24
N VAL A 97 22.00 -7.01 22.80
CA VAL A 97 22.24 -8.24 23.61
C VAL A 97 23.72 -8.36 23.95
#